data_AF-A0A932URJ9-F1
#
_entry.id   AF-A0A932URJ9-F1
#
_cell.length_a   1.000
_cell.length_b   1.000
_cell.length_c   1.000
_cell.angle_alpha   90.00
_cell.angle_beta   90.00
_cell.angle_gamma   90.00
#
_symmetry.space_group_name_H-M   'P 1'
#
loop_
_entity.id
_entity.type
_entity.pdbx_description
1 polymer ?
#
loop_
_entity_poly.entity_id
_entity_poly.type
_entity_poly.pdbx_seq_one_letter_code
_entity_poly.pdbx_strand_id
1 'polypeptide(L)'
;MTRYYLSRVLVALAFGALWVVMGSSWLAAGLAAGAAFALFVLAPRSGLYAVRPELGVTAMADDERTRAIRDKAARIAFVATMLGLAGLELYFRKSGAEAVPLRTLDFLLVFGVAVYWLFNITLRRT
;
A
#
# COMPACT_ATOMS: atom_id res chain seq x y z
N MET A 1 -14.72 -21.11 0.25
CA MET A 1 -13.26 -21.10 0.55
C MET A 1 -12.43 -21.86 -0.50
N THR A 2 -12.76 -23.10 -0.86
CA THR A 2 -11.96 -23.92 -1.81
C THR A 2 -11.73 -23.25 -3.17
N ARG A 3 -12.77 -22.64 -3.76
CA ARG A 3 -12.68 -21.92 -5.05
C ARG A 3 -11.71 -20.72 -5.01
N TYR A 4 -11.61 -20.04 -3.87
CA TYR A 4 -10.68 -18.92 -3.67
C TYR A 4 -9.23 -19.42 -3.64
N TYR A 5 -8.91 -20.43 -2.83
CA TYR A 5 -7.53 -20.92 -2.77
C TYR A 5 -7.07 -21.54 -4.09
N LEU A 6 -7.96 -22.24 -4.81
CA LEU A 6 -7.68 -22.73 -6.16
C LEU A 6 -7.35 -21.60 -7.13
N SER A 7 -8.09 -20.50 -7.12
CA SER A 7 -7.77 -19.35 -7.98
C SER A 7 -6.44 -18.70 -7.60
N ARG A 8 -6.10 -18.64 -6.31
CA ARG A 8 -4.81 -18.08 -5.85
C ARG A 8 -3.62 -18.96 -6.20
N VAL A 9 -3.78 -20.29 -6.20
CA VAL A 9 -2.77 -21.21 -6.73
C VAL A 9 -2.54 -20.94 -8.21
N LEU A 10 -3.61 -20.82 -9.02
CA LEU A 10 -3.49 -20.55 -10.45
C LEU A 10 -2.80 -19.20 -10.74
N VAL A 11 -3.16 -18.15 -10.00
CA VAL A 11 -2.50 -16.84 -10.13
C VAL A 11 -1.02 -16.92 -9.74
N ALA A 12 -0.69 -17.62 -8.64
CA ALA A 12 0.70 -17.81 -8.22
C ALA A 12 1.53 -18.59 -9.24
N LEU A 13 0.96 -19.64 -9.83
CA LEU A 13 1.59 -20.42 -10.90
C LEU A 13 1.79 -19.57 -12.17
N ALA A 14 0.80 -18.77 -12.56
CA ALA A 14 0.94 -17.83 -13.68
C ALA A 14 2.06 -16.81 -13.42
N PHE A 15 2.19 -16.33 -12.18
CA PHE A 15 3.25 -15.40 -11.79
C PHE A 15 4.64 -16.05 -11.84
N GLY A 16 4.78 -17.29 -11.39
CA GLY A 16 6.01 -18.07 -11.53
C GLY A 16 6.34 -18.37 -13.00
N ALA A 17 5.34 -18.75 -13.81
CA ALA A 17 5.53 -18.98 -15.23
C ALA A 17 6.03 -17.72 -15.96
N LEU A 18 5.51 -16.55 -15.59
CA LEU A 18 5.97 -15.27 -16.12
C LEU A 18 7.45 -15.03 -15.84
N TRP A 19 7.93 -15.39 -14.65
CA TRP A 19 9.36 -15.30 -14.32
C TRP A 19 10.23 -16.22 -15.19
N VAL A 20 9.77 -17.44 -15.49
CA VAL A 20 10.47 -18.35 -16.42
C VAL A 20 10.53 -17.74 -17.82
N VAL A 21 9.41 -17.18 -18.31
CA VAL A 21 9.34 -16.53 -19.63
C VAL A 21 10.27 -15.30 -19.71
N MET A 22 10.46 -14.58 -18.60
CA MET A 22 11.41 -13.49 -18.50
C MET A 22 12.89 -13.95 -18.38
N GLY A 23 13.15 -15.25 -18.50
CA GLY A 23 14.50 -15.81 -18.48
C GLY A 23 15.06 -16.12 -17.09
N SER A 24 14.23 -16.12 -16.05
CA SER A 24 14.67 -16.46 -14.69
C SER A 24 14.86 -17.98 -14.53
N SER A 25 15.67 -18.38 -13.55
CA SER A 25 15.84 -19.79 -13.20
C SER A 25 14.54 -20.39 -12.63
N TRP A 26 14.39 -21.72 -12.78
CA TRP A 26 13.25 -22.46 -12.22
C TRP A 26 13.11 -22.28 -10.70
N LEU A 27 14.23 -22.14 -9.99
CA LEU A 27 14.24 -21.87 -8.55
C LEU A 27 13.70 -20.47 -8.24
N ALA A 28 14.12 -19.45 -9.00
CA ALA A 28 13.62 -18.07 -8.84
C ALA A 28 12.12 -17.98 -9.16
N ALA A 29 11.66 -18.65 -10.22
CA ALA A 29 10.25 -18.75 -10.56
C ALA A 29 9.43 -19.46 -9.48
N GLY A 30 9.97 -20.56 -8.91
CA GLY A 30 9.34 -21.28 -7.80
C GLY A 30 9.23 -20.40 -6.54
N LEU A 31 10.27 -19.64 -6.22
CA LEU A 31 10.24 -18.67 -5.11
C LEU A 31 9.24 -17.54 -5.38
N ALA A 32 9.15 -17.02 -6.59
CA ALA A 32 8.19 -15.97 -6.95
C ALA A 32 6.74 -16.46 -6.83
N ALA A 33 6.44 -17.66 -7.35
CA ALA A 33 5.14 -18.30 -7.18
C ALA A 33 4.82 -18.56 -5.70
N GLY A 34 5.78 -19.11 -4.96
CA GLY A 34 5.64 -19.36 -3.52
C GLY A 34 5.37 -18.08 -2.72
N ALA A 35 6.10 -17.01 -3.02
CA ALA A 35 5.92 -15.70 -2.38
C ALA A 35 4.54 -15.10 -2.70
N ALA A 36 4.11 -15.15 -3.97
CA ALA A 36 2.78 -14.71 -4.38
C ALA A 36 1.67 -15.50 -3.65
N PHE A 37 1.81 -16.83 -3.55
CA PHE A 37 0.86 -17.66 -2.83
C PHE A 37 0.86 -17.37 -1.32
N ALA A 38 2.05 -17.22 -0.71
CA ALA A 38 2.19 -16.88 0.70
C ALA A 38 1.49 -15.54 1.02
N LEU A 39 1.59 -14.54 0.14
CA LEU A 39 0.86 -13.29 0.28
C LEU A 39 -0.66 -13.51 0.35
N PHE A 40 -1.22 -14.35 -0.53
CA PHE A 40 -2.67 -14.62 -0.51
C PHE A 40 -3.15 -15.39 0.73
N VAL A 41 -2.27 -16.18 1.36
CA VAL A 41 -2.56 -16.91 2.61
C VAL A 41 -2.38 -16.03 3.84
N LEU A 42 -1.35 -15.18 3.85
CA LEU A 42 -1.02 -14.31 4.98
C LEU A 42 -1.85 -13.05 5.02
N ALA A 43 -2.27 -12.52 3.86
CA ALA A 43 -3.01 -11.26 3.80
C ALA A 43 -4.33 -11.28 4.60
N PRO A 44 -5.17 -12.34 4.55
CA PRO A 44 -6.34 -12.46 5.44
C PRO A 44 -5.98 -12.52 6.93
N ARG A 45 -4.83 -13.12 7.28
CA ARG A 45 -4.36 -13.26 8.67
C ARG A 45 -3.77 -11.97 9.24
N SER A 46 -3.40 -11.04 8.38
CA SER A 46 -2.86 -9.74 8.78
C SER A 46 -3.92 -8.78 9.37
N GLY A 47 -5.22 -9.12 9.25
CA GLY A 47 -6.32 -8.25 9.66
C GLY A 47 -6.56 -7.05 8.72
N LEU A 48 -5.80 -6.93 7.62
CA LEU A 48 -5.99 -5.89 6.61
C LEU A 48 -7.09 -6.21 5.60
N TYR A 49 -7.32 -7.51 5.38
CA TYR A 49 -8.23 -8.01 4.36
C TYR A 49 -9.16 -9.04 4.99
N ALA A 50 -10.41 -9.03 4.57
CA ALA A 50 -11.41 -10.02 4.93
C ALA A 50 -11.68 -10.94 3.73
N VAL A 51 -11.81 -12.24 4.00
CA VAL A 51 -12.25 -13.18 2.97
C VAL A 51 -13.77 -13.32 3.08
N ARG A 52 -14.51 -12.74 2.14
CA ARG A 52 -15.96 -12.90 1.94
C ARG A 52 -16.20 -14.07 0.98
N PRO A 53 -16.43 -15.31 1.48
CA PRO A 53 -16.52 -16.50 0.64
C PRO A 53 -17.66 -16.46 -0.39
N GLU A 54 -18.65 -15.61 -0.15
CA GLU A 54 -19.82 -15.31 -0.99
C GLU A 54 -19.42 -14.78 -2.38
N LEU A 55 -18.26 -14.11 -2.48
CA LEU A 55 -17.75 -13.53 -3.72
C LEU A 55 -16.87 -14.51 -4.53
N GLY A 56 -16.73 -15.76 -4.09
CA GLY A 56 -16.04 -16.82 -4.84
C GLY A 56 -14.56 -16.51 -5.12
N VAL A 57 -14.20 -16.24 -6.38
CA VAL A 57 -12.82 -15.98 -6.83
C VAL A 57 -12.30 -14.63 -6.31
N THR A 58 -13.18 -13.64 -6.16
CA THR A 58 -12.89 -12.29 -5.64
C THR A 58 -13.17 -12.19 -4.13
N ALA A 59 -13.13 -13.31 -3.42
CA ALA A 59 -13.45 -13.36 -1.99
C ALA A 59 -12.57 -12.47 -1.11
N MET A 60 -11.36 -12.11 -1.52
CA MET A 60 -10.53 -11.18 -0.76
C MET A 60 -11.01 -9.75 -0.99
N ALA A 61 -11.55 -9.14 0.05
CA ALA A 61 -11.97 -7.75 0.09
C ALA A 61 -11.18 -7.00 1.17
N ASP A 62 -11.02 -5.67 1.03
CA ASP A 62 -10.58 -4.87 2.17
C ASP A 62 -11.59 -5.01 3.30
N ASP A 63 -11.09 -5.13 4.52
CA ASP A 63 -11.92 -4.94 5.69
C ASP A 63 -12.44 -3.48 5.73
N GLU A 64 -13.73 -3.29 5.98
CA GLU A 64 -14.39 -1.98 5.98
C GLU A 64 -13.76 -1.04 7.01
N ARG A 65 -13.41 -1.57 8.19
CA ARG A 65 -12.70 -0.79 9.22
C ARG A 65 -11.31 -0.40 8.73
N THR A 66 -10.56 -1.34 8.15
CA THR A 66 -9.24 -1.06 7.58
C THR A 66 -9.31 0.00 6.46
N ARG A 67 -10.32 -0.06 5.59
CA ARG A 67 -10.52 0.95 4.53
C ARG A 67 -10.82 2.32 5.12
N ALA A 68 -11.75 2.41 6.08
CA ALA A 68 -12.07 3.66 6.77
C ALA A 68 -10.85 4.27 7.48
N ILE A 69 -9.99 3.45 8.09
CA ILE A 69 -8.74 3.89 8.72
C ILE A 69 -7.77 4.46 7.67
N ARG A 70 -7.57 3.74 6.55
CA ARG A 70 -6.67 4.20 5.48
C ARG A 70 -7.15 5.51 4.87
N ASP A 71 -8.45 5.64 4.61
CA ASP A 71 -9.05 6.87 4.09
C ASP A 71 -8.90 8.03 5.07
N LYS A 72 -9.12 7.80 6.36
CA LYS A 72 -8.94 8.82 7.40
C LYS A 72 -7.47 9.24 7.51
N ALA A 73 -6.54 8.29 7.53
CA ALA A 73 -5.11 8.57 7.58
C ALA A 73 -4.65 9.33 6.32
N ALA A 74 -5.14 8.96 5.14
CA ALA A 74 -4.82 9.63 3.88
C ALA A 74 -5.34 11.07 3.85
N ARG A 75 -6.57 11.33 4.33
CA ARG A 75 -7.12 12.68 4.44
C ARG A 75 -6.29 13.56 5.40
N ILE A 76 -5.90 13.02 6.55
CA ILE A 76 -5.06 13.74 7.51
C ILE A 76 -3.69 14.06 6.91
N ALA A 77 -3.04 13.08 6.29
CA ALA A 77 -1.76 13.27 5.62
C ALA A 77 -1.85 14.31 4.50
N PHE A 78 -2.91 14.26 3.68
CA PHE A 78 -3.15 15.23 2.63
C PHE A 78 -3.30 16.65 3.17
N VAL A 79 -4.16 16.85 4.18
CA VAL A 79 -4.37 18.17 4.81
C VAL A 79 -3.07 18.68 5.44
N ALA A 80 -2.35 17.83 6.17
CA ALA A 80 -1.06 18.21 6.78
C ALA A 80 -0.02 18.61 5.72
N THR A 81 0.05 17.88 4.61
CA THR A 81 0.97 18.16 3.51
C THR A 81 0.60 19.45 2.78
N MET A 82 -0.70 19.72 2.55
CA MET A 82 -1.19 20.97 1.96
C MET A 82 -0.88 22.18 2.83
N LEU A 83 -1.09 22.07 4.15
CA LEU A 83 -0.73 23.13 5.11
C LEU A 83 0.78 23.33 5.16
N GLY A 84 1.55 22.25 5.12
CA GLY A 84 3.01 22.32 5.03
C GLY A 84 3.48 23.03 3.76
N LEU A 85 2.89 22.71 2.61
CA LEU A 85 3.21 23.37 1.34
C LEU A 85 2.91 24.87 1.40
N ALA A 86 1.74 25.26 1.89
CA ALA A 86 1.37 26.67 2.05
C ALA A 86 2.34 27.40 3.01
N GLY A 87 2.73 26.75 4.12
CA GLY A 87 3.72 27.30 5.05
C GLY A 87 5.10 27.49 4.41
N LEU A 88 5.55 26.53 3.61
CA LEU A 88 6.80 26.63 2.87
C LEU A 88 6.76 27.75 1.84
N GLU A 89 5.68 27.86 1.07
CA GLU A 89 5.50 28.93 0.08
C GLU A 89 5.59 30.31 0.74
N LEU A 90 4.87 30.51 1.86
CA LEU A 90 4.91 31.76 2.63
C LEU A 90 6.30 32.07 3.17
N TYR A 91 7.01 31.06 3.70
CA TYR A 91 8.36 31.22 4.24
C TYR A 91 9.37 31.63 3.17
N PHE A 92 9.41 30.91 2.04
CA PHE A 92 10.37 31.18 0.96
C PHE A 92 10.08 32.52 0.28
N ARG A 93 8.80 32.84 0.06
CA ARG A 93 8.39 34.14 -0.48
C ARG A 93 8.81 35.29 0.45
N LYS A 94 8.62 35.14 1.77
CA LYS A 94 9.08 36.13 2.76
C LYS A 94 10.60 36.26 2.79
N SER A 95 11.32 35.19 2.48
CA SER A 95 12.78 35.15 2.47
C SER A 95 13.39 35.70 1.18
N GLY A 96 12.55 36.17 0.24
CA GLY A 96 12.99 36.73 -1.05
C GLY A 96 13.34 35.68 -2.10
N ALA A 97 13.01 34.40 -1.87
CA ALA A 97 13.17 33.37 -2.88
C ALA A 97 12.02 33.42 -3.90
N GLU A 98 12.35 33.24 -5.18
CA GLU A 98 11.36 33.24 -6.26
C GLU A 98 10.52 31.95 -6.30
N ALA A 99 11.06 30.84 -5.79
CA ALA A 99 10.39 29.54 -5.76
C ALA A 99 10.85 28.68 -4.57
N VAL A 100 10.05 27.69 -4.21
CA VAL A 100 10.41 26.67 -3.22
C VAL A 100 11.41 25.68 -3.82
N PRO A 101 12.57 25.44 -3.20
CA PRO A 101 13.54 24.46 -3.69
C PRO A 101 12.97 23.05 -3.76
N LEU A 102 13.28 22.31 -4.83
CA LEU A 102 12.83 20.93 -5.04
C LEU A 102 13.18 19.99 -3.86
N ARG A 103 14.38 20.13 -3.29
CA ARG A 103 14.80 19.33 -2.11
C ARG A 103 13.86 19.52 -0.91
N THR A 104 13.27 20.70 -0.76
CA THR A 104 12.32 20.98 0.32
C THR A 104 11.00 20.24 0.07
N LEU A 105 10.60 20.08 -1.19
CA LEU A 105 9.42 19.29 -1.56
C LEU A 105 9.65 17.79 -1.30
N ASP A 106 10.87 17.28 -1.47
CA ASP A 106 11.21 15.90 -1.10
C ASP A 106 10.96 15.66 0.40
N PHE A 107 11.41 16.59 1.26
CA PHE A 107 11.13 16.51 2.69
C PHE A 107 9.63 16.59 3.01
N LEU A 108 8.89 17.42 2.28
CA LEU A 108 7.43 17.53 2.44
C LEU A 108 6.72 16.23 2.06
N LEU A 109 7.16 15.55 1.00
CA LEU A 109 6.64 14.24 0.60
C LEU A 109 6.93 13.17 1.66
N VAL A 110 8.18 13.12 2.16
CA VAL A 110 8.56 12.21 3.26
C VAL A 110 7.73 12.49 4.51
N PHE A 111 7.50 13.77 4.83
CA PHE A 111 6.62 14.18 5.92
C PHE A 111 5.19 13.66 5.72
N GLY A 112 4.59 13.85 4.55
CA GLY A 112 3.25 13.33 4.24
C GLY A 112 3.13 11.81 4.40
N VAL A 113 4.13 11.06 3.91
CA VAL A 113 4.21 9.61 4.09
C VAL A 113 4.34 9.24 5.58
N ALA A 114 5.17 9.94 6.34
CA ALA A 114 5.33 9.71 7.77
C ALA A 114 4.04 9.97 8.54
N VAL A 115 3.32 11.06 8.24
CA VAL A 115 2.02 11.39 8.84
C VAL A 115 0.99 10.30 8.51
N TYR A 116 0.91 9.86 7.25
CA TYR A 116 0.01 8.77 6.86
C TYR A 116 0.26 7.52 7.70
N TRP A 117 1.51 7.07 7.82
CA TRP A 117 1.85 5.87 8.57
C TRP A 117 1.61 6.04 10.08
N LEU A 118 1.95 7.19 10.65
CA LEU A 118 1.70 7.51 12.04
C LEU A 118 0.21 7.38 12.39
N PHE A 119 -0.67 7.98 11.57
CA PHE A 119 -2.11 7.92 11.80
C PHE A 119 -2.69 6.55 11.45
N ASN A 120 -2.24 5.89 10.38
CA ASN A 120 -2.69 4.54 10.03
C ASN A 120 -2.36 3.53 11.15
N ILE A 121 -1.23 3.67 11.84
CA ILE A 121 -0.87 2.80 12.98
C ILE A 121 -1.68 3.18 14.22
N THR A 122 -1.77 4.48 14.55
CA THR A 122 -2.47 4.96 15.75
C THR A 122 -3.97 4.65 15.71
N LEU A 123 -4.61 4.85 14.57
CA LEU A 123 -6.05 4.57 14.36
C LEU A 123 -6.38 3.07 14.39
N ARG A 124 -5.40 2.18 14.26
CA ARG A 124 -5.60 0.72 14.42
C ARG A 124 -5.56 0.28 15.88
N ARG A 125 -4.91 1.08 16.74
CA ARG A 125 -4.78 0.80 18.18
C ARG A 125 -5.96 1.33 19.00
N THR A 126 -6.85 2.10 18.38
CA THR A 126 -8.08 2.65 18.95
C THR A 126 -9.29 1.88 18.41
#